data_AF-A0A956PGZ7-F1
#
_entry.id   AF-A0A956PGZ7-F1
#
_cell.length_a   1.000
_cell.length_b   1.000
_cell.length_c   1.000
_cell.angle_alpha   90.00
_cell.angle_beta   90.00
_cell.angle_gamma   90.00
#
_symmetry.space_group_name_H-M   'P 1'
#
loop_
_entity.id
_entity.type
_entity.pdbx_description
1 polymer ?
#
loop_
_entity_poly.entity_id
_entity_poly.type
_entity_poly.pdbx_seq_one_letter_code
_entity_poly.pdbx_strand_id
1 'polypeptide(L)'
;MSYSTQEMRIDQEEMQPEPLSLEARHSFFLQLATLFASGCSLSQSLEAVGQGDKPGELQRVAVSVLLKLERGSRLSSALASEQGHFTNEEVSLVRLGEETGKLHVVLLRISKNLEQSIGNRRQFIQASLYPLAILLFSFSLVGMMAFVLLPKLHPIFEGFQVDLPWPTRLVMWASSLVPWLVLLAICGVFTGLIAIRKNPQWHRVLYSIPLLASILRQRSLGELSASLSILVSAGARLDHSFLLLAEQAPDPAIQLALTRIRTRLRNGYSLPESLEAEDLIPQ
;
A
#
# COMPACT_ATOMS: atom_id res chain seq x y z
N MET A 1 -1.24 32.15 36.14
CA MET A 1 -0.14 32.08 35.15
C MET A 1 0.20 30.62 34.82
N SER A 2 -0.82 29.79 34.48
CA SER A 2 -0.62 28.36 34.23
C SER A 2 -1.59 27.76 33.21
N TYR A 3 -2.25 28.59 32.38
CA TYR A 3 -3.19 28.13 31.36
C TYR A 3 -2.67 28.29 29.91
N SER A 4 -1.57 29.03 29.69
CA SER A 4 -1.08 29.32 28.32
C SER A 4 -0.10 28.27 27.75
N THR A 5 0.27 27.24 28.52
CA THR A 5 1.25 26.24 28.10
C THR A 5 0.61 24.94 27.60
N GLN A 6 -0.70 24.75 27.82
CA GLN A 6 -1.39 23.50 27.54
C GLN A 6 -2.14 23.52 26.21
N GLU A 7 -2.68 24.66 25.78
CA GLU A 7 -3.29 24.81 24.44
C GLU A 7 -2.24 24.77 23.31
N MET A 8 -1.01 25.25 23.53
CA MET A 8 0.06 25.17 22.53
C MET A 8 0.67 23.76 22.34
N ARG A 9 0.29 22.77 23.15
CA ARG A 9 0.76 21.38 22.99
C ARG A 9 -0.17 20.51 22.16
N ILE A 10 -1.45 20.89 22.03
CA ILE A 10 -2.46 20.07 21.35
C ILE A 10 -2.43 20.33 19.82
N ASP A 11 -2.08 21.54 19.39
CA ASP A 11 -2.01 21.89 17.96
C ASP A 11 -0.81 21.29 17.20
N GLN A 12 0.20 20.75 17.90
CA GLN A 12 1.37 20.14 17.25
C GLN A 12 1.20 18.64 16.94
N GLU A 13 0.16 18.00 17.47
CA GLU A 13 -0.10 16.56 17.25
C GLU A 13 -0.96 16.28 16.00
N GLU A 14 -1.59 17.31 15.40
CA GLU A 14 -2.69 17.12 14.44
C GLU A 14 -2.41 17.50 12.98
N MET A 15 -1.16 17.80 12.61
CA MET A 15 -0.81 18.05 11.20
C MET A 15 0.36 17.19 10.72
N GLN A 16 0.19 15.86 10.83
CA GLN A 16 0.94 14.98 9.94
C GLN A 16 0.49 15.30 8.51
N PRO A 17 1.38 15.81 7.63
CA PRO A 17 1.00 16.14 6.28
C PRO A 17 0.45 14.90 5.58
N GLU A 18 -0.64 15.05 4.82
CA GLU A 18 -1.17 13.90 4.08
C GLU A 18 -0.07 13.30 3.22
N PRO A 19 0.15 11.97 3.29
CA PRO A 19 1.19 11.32 2.51
C PRO A 19 0.93 11.56 1.03
N LEU A 20 2.00 11.74 0.25
CA LEU A 20 1.86 11.93 -1.19
C LEU A 20 1.13 10.72 -1.80
N SER A 21 0.21 10.98 -2.72
CA SER A 21 -0.44 9.91 -3.49
C SER A 21 0.60 9.13 -4.30
N LEU A 22 0.27 7.88 -4.66
CA LEU A 22 1.16 7.06 -5.50
C LEU A 22 1.45 7.74 -6.84
N GLU A 23 0.45 8.43 -7.40
CA GLU A 23 0.57 9.19 -8.63
C GLU A 23 1.52 10.40 -8.48
N ALA A 24 1.47 11.10 -7.34
CA ALA A 24 2.34 12.23 -7.07
C ALA A 24 3.81 11.79 -6.86
N ARG A 25 4.03 10.70 -6.12
CA ARG A 25 5.37 10.08 -5.98
C ARG A 25 5.91 9.61 -7.32
N HIS A 26 5.08 8.97 -8.14
CA HIS A 26 5.47 8.55 -9.48
C HIS A 26 5.93 9.74 -10.33
N SER A 27 5.14 10.82 -10.34
CA SER A 27 5.48 12.05 -11.06
C SER A 27 6.78 12.67 -10.56
N PHE A 28 6.99 12.72 -9.24
CA PHE A 28 8.21 13.21 -8.61
C PHE A 28 9.45 12.48 -9.13
N PHE A 29 9.48 11.14 -8.98
CA PHE A 29 10.63 10.33 -9.38
C PHE A 29 10.83 10.30 -10.90
N LEU A 30 9.75 10.26 -11.69
CA LEU A 30 9.84 10.26 -13.15
C LEU A 30 10.41 11.57 -13.70
N GLN A 31 9.90 12.72 -13.23
CA GLN A 31 10.39 14.03 -13.67
C GLN A 31 11.85 14.23 -13.25
N LEU A 32 12.18 13.89 -12.00
CA LEU A 32 13.54 13.96 -11.49
C LEU A 32 14.49 13.06 -12.29
N ALA A 33 14.10 11.82 -12.58
CA ALA A 33 14.89 10.88 -13.39
C ALA A 33 15.13 11.41 -14.81
N THR A 34 14.08 11.97 -15.44
CA THR A 34 14.11 12.44 -16.83
C THR A 34 14.98 13.68 -16.99
N LEU A 35 14.81 14.67 -16.11
CA LEU A 35 15.60 15.91 -16.13
C LEU A 35 17.07 15.64 -15.77
N PHE A 36 17.31 14.78 -14.79
CA PHE A 36 18.66 14.36 -14.45
C PHE A 36 19.32 13.58 -15.61
N ALA A 37 18.55 12.80 -16.37
CA ALA A 37 19.04 12.13 -17.59
C ALA A 37 19.46 13.10 -18.69
N SER A 38 18.79 14.25 -18.81
CA SER A 38 19.13 15.28 -19.80
C SER A 38 20.38 16.10 -19.44
N GLY A 39 21.06 15.76 -18.35
CA GLY A 39 22.27 16.45 -17.89
C GLY A 39 22.01 17.66 -17.01
N CYS A 40 20.75 17.89 -16.59
CA CYS A 40 20.45 18.91 -15.59
C CYS A 40 21.05 18.51 -14.23
N SER A 41 21.44 19.50 -13.44
CA SER A 41 21.84 19.22 -12.05
C SER A 41 20.64 18.71 -11.25
N LEU A 42 20.91 18.01 -10.14
CA LEU A 42 19.86 17.50 -9.27
C LEU A 42 19.01 18.64 -8.67
N SER A 43 19.64 19.77 -8.35
CA SER A 43 18.97 20.98 -7.88
C SER A 43 18.05 21.59 -8.95
N GLN A 44 18.53 21.74 -10.19
CA GLN A 44 17.72 22.23 -11.32
C GLN A 44 16.52 21.33 -11.59
N SER A 45 16.75 20.01 -11.50
CA SER A 45 15.70 19.02 -11.72
C SER A 45 14.62 19.12 -10.62
N LEU A 46 15.02 19.28 -9.35
CA LEU A 46 14.09 19.48 -8.23
C LEU A 46 13.36 20.82 -8.30
N GLU A 47 14.03 21.88 -8.72
CA GLU A 47 13.43 23.19 -8.94
C GLU A 47 12.31 23.10 -9.98
N ALA A 48 12.56 22.42 -11.11
CA ALA A 48 11.55 22.20 -12.14
C ALA A 48 10.35 21.39 -11.63
N VAL A 49 10.57 20.35 -10.81
CA VAL A 49 9.47 19.60 -10.16
C VAL A 49 8.67 20.51 -9.21
N GLY A 50 9.34 21.44 -8.53
CA GLY A 50 8.74 22.43 -7.64
C GLY A 50 8.00 23.58 -8.36
N GLN A 51 8.15 23.75 -9.67
CA GLN A 51 7.49 24.82 -10.44
C GLN A 51 6.18 24.38 -11.11
N GLY A 52 5.66 23.19 -10.82
CA GLY A 52 4.44 22.66 -11.44
C GLY A 52 3.19 23.54 -11.28
N ASP A 53 2.25 23.41 -12.24
CA ASP A 53 1.10 24.31 -12.43
C ASP A 53 0.10 24.41 -11.26
N LYS A 54 0.16 23.51 -10.27
CA LYS A 54 -0.80 23.47 -9.15
C LYS A 54 -0.07 23.54 -7.81
N PRO A 55 -0.35 24.57 -6.98
CA PRO A 55 0.15 24.57 -5.61
C PRO A 55 -0.42 23.36 -4.86
N GLY A 56 0.47 22.58 -4.27
CA GLY A 56 0.10 21.35 -3.59
C GLY A 56 1.26 20.73 -2.81
N GLU A 57 0.97 19.66 -2.07
CA GLU A 57 1.95 18.97 -1.22
C GLU A 57 3.20 18.52 -1.98
N LEU A 58 3.08 18.12 -3.25
CA LEU A 58 4.22 17.75 -4.09
C LEU A 58 5.22 18.90 -4.26
N GLN A 59 4.73 20.11 -4.54
CA GLN A 59 5.56 21.31 -4.67
C GLN A 59 6.27 21.62 -3.36
N ARG A 60 5.54 21.56 -2.23
CA ARG A 60 6.09 21.81 -0.89
C ARG A 60 7.23 20.83 -0.57
N VAL A 61 7.01 19.55 -0.84
CA VAL A 61 8.00 18.49 -0.63
C VAL A 61 9.21 18.70 -1.55
N ALA A 62 9.01 19.01 -2.83
CA ALA A 62 10.11 19.25 -3.77
C ALA A 62 11.00 20.44 -3.36
N VAL A 63 10.39 21.56 -2.96
CA VAL A 63 11.11 22.76 -2.47
C VAL A 63 11.83 22.48 -1.16
N SER A 64 11.21 21.76 -0.22
CA SER A 64 11.86 21.37 1.04
C SER A 64 13.09 20.48 0.81
N VAL A 65 12.98 19.51 -0.10
CA VAL A 65 14.09 18.64 -0.50
C VAL A 65 15.20 19.46 -1.18
N LEU A 66 14.85 20.35 -2.12
CA LEU A 66 15.80 21.25 -2.79
C LEU A 66 16.63 22.07 -1.79
N LEU A 67 15.97 22.74 -0.83
CA LEU A 67 16.64 23.54 0.20
C LEU A 67 17.63 22.73 1.04
N LYS A 68 17.33 21.45 1.29
CA LYS A 68 18.23 20.55 2.04
C LYS A 68 19.43 20.13 1.21
N LEU A 69 19.25 19.92 -0.09
CA LEU A 69 20.36 19.64 -1.02
C LEU A 69 21.28 20.85 -1.17
N GLU A 70 20.74 22.05 -1.30
CA GLU A 70 21.53 23.28 -1.38
C GLU A 70 22.38 23.52 -0.12
N ARG A 71 21.91 23.03 1.03
CA ARG A 71 22.67 23.01 2.29
C ARG A 71 23.72 21.88 2.38
N GLY A 72 23.90 21.10 1.32
CA GLY A 72 24.88 20.03 1.23
C GLY A 72 24.41 18.67 1.77
N SER A 73 23.10 18.49 2.03
CA SER A 73 22.58 17.18 2.42
C SER A 73 22.55 16.25 1.20
N ARG A 74 22.73 14.95 1.44
CA ARG A 74 22.44 13.92 0.44
C ARG A 74 20.93 13.90 0.12
N LEU A 75 20.57 13.53 -1.11
CA LEU A 75 19.19 13.34 -1.54
C LEU A 75 18.48 12.31 -0.67
N SER A 76 19.13 11.18 -0.35
CA SER A 76 18.52 10.17 0.52
C SER A 76 18.17 10.73 1.90
N SER A 77 19.04 11.54 2.51
CA SER A 77 18.76 12.19 3.79
C SER A 77 17.66 13.25 3.69
N ALA A 78 17.63 14.00 2.59
CA ALA A 78 16.59 14.99 2.35
C ALA A 78 15.21 14.33 2.19
N LEU A 79 15.10 13.25 1.41
CA LEU A 79 13.86 12.48 1.27
C LEU A 79 13.43 11.82 2.59
N ALA A 80 14.38 11.26 3.35
CA ALA A 80 14.09 10.63 4.64
C ALA A 80 13.50 11.61 5.68
N SER A 81 13.89 12.88 5.59
CA SER A 81 13.39 13.92 6.48
C SER A 81 11.95 14.38 6.16
N GLU A 82 11.43 14.04 4.98
CA GLU A 82 10.02 14.25 4.58
C GLU A 82 9.17 13.06 5.02
N GLN A 83 9.01 12.90 6.34
CA GLN A 83 8.33 11.76 6.95
C GLN A 83 6.89 11.61 6.41
N GLY A 84 6.51 10.38 6.05
CA GLY A 84 5.18 10.06 5.54
C GLY A 84 5.03 10.21 4.01
N HIS A 85 5.90 10.97 3.34
CA HIS A 85 5.80 11.17 1.89
C HIS A 85 6.51 10.09 1.06
N PHE A 86 7.65 9.59 1.55
CA PHE A 86 8.44 8.55 0.88
C PHE A 86 8.55 7.30 1.76
N THR A 87 8.58 6.15 1.12
CA THR A 87 8.79 4.86 1.79
C THR A 87 10.26 4.65 2.13
N ASN A 88 10.52 3.86 3.17
CA ASN A 88 11.89 3.47 3.54
C ASN A 88 12.61 2.77 2.38
N GLU A 89 11.88 2.01 1.56
CA GLU A 89 12.43 1.35 0.37
C GLU A 89 12.96 2.37 -0.65
N GLU A 90 12.15 3.36 -1.03
CA GLU A 90 12.58 4.42 -1.96
C GLU A 90 13.80 5.18 -1.45
N VAL A 91 13.81 5.53 -0.15
CA VAL A 91 14.93 6.22 0.48
C VAL A 91 16.21 5.37 0.45
N SER A 92 16.12 4.08 0.79
CA SER A 92 17.25 3.15 0.75
C SER A 92 17.78 2.93 -0.66
N LEU A 93 16.89 2.84 -1.65
CA LEU A 93 17.27 2.73 -3.06
C LEU A 93 18.01 3.99 -3.52
N VAL A 94 17.48 5.18 -3.22
CA VAL A 94 18.15 6.45 -3.52
C VAL A 94 19.53 6.52 -2.88
N ARG A 95 19.65 6.14 -1.59
CA ARG A 95 20.94 6.09 -0.89
C ARG A 95 21.95 5.21 -1.62
N LEU A 96 21.52 4.02 -2.04
CA LEU A 96 22.38 3.14 -2.83
C LEU A 96 22.77 3.79 -4.17
N GLY A 97 21.84 4.46 -4.83
CA GLY A 97 22.11 5.21 -6.07
C GLY A 97 23.16 6.31 -5.89
N GLU A 98 23.14 7.01 -4.75
CA GLU A 98 24.15 8.00 -4.38
C GLU A 98 25.52 7.36 -4.11
N GLU A 99 25.55 6.26 -3.35
CA GLU A 99 26.79 5.55 -3.00
C GLU A 99 27.46 4.88 -4.20
N THR A 100 26.65 4.35 -5.13
CA THR A 100 27.14 3.68 -6.35
C THR A 100 27.36 4.63 -7.53
N GLY A 101 26.98 5.91 -7.39
CA GLY A 101 27.01 6.89 -8.47
C GLY A 101 25.99 6.62 -9.59
N LYS A 102 25.05 5.69 -9.41
CA LYS A 102 24.04 5.30 -10.40
C LYS A 102 22.65 5.85 -10.08
N LEU A 103 22.60 7.06 -9.54
CA LEU A 103 21.36 7.71 -9.10
C LEU A 103 20.30 7.77 -10.21
N HIS A 104 20.70 8.10 -11.45
CA HIS A 104 19.81 8.12 -12.60
C HIS A 104 19.05 6.80 -12.81
N VAL A 105 19.77 5.67 -12.77
CA VAL A 105 19.21 4.32 -12.98
C VAL A 105 18.21 3.99 -11.87
N VAL A 106 18.56 4.34 -10.63
CA VAL A 106 17.72 4.09 -9.46
C VAL A 106 16.43 4.90 -9.52
N LEU A 107 16.50 6.20 -9.81
CA LEU A 107 15.32 7.07 -9.89
C LEU A 107 14.33 6.58 -10.95
N LEU A 108 14.82 6.20 -12.13
CA LEU A 108 14.00 5.64 -13.20
C LEU A 108 13.39 4.28 -12.82
N ARG A 109 14.11 3.48 -12.03
CA ARG A 109 13.60 2.17 -11.58
C ARG A 109 12.53 2.33 -10.50
N ILE A 110 12.69 3.29 -9.60
CA ILE A 110 11.65 3.66 -8.62
C ILE A 110 10.38 4.11 -9.34
N SER A 111 10.50 4.99 -10.35
CA SER A 111 9.33 5.46 -11.10
C SER A 111 8.60 4.30 -11.80
N LYS A 112 9.33 3.39 -12.48
CA LYS A 112 8.73 2.20 -13.09
C LYS A 112 8.01 1.29 -12.08
N ASN A 113 8.56 1.13 -10.87
CA ASN A 113 7.91 0.33 -9.82
C ASN A 113 6.60 0.98 -9.33
N LEU A 114 6.60 2.31 -9.20
CA LEU A 114 5.40 3.07 -8.85
C LEU A 114 4.35 3.01 -9.98
N GLU A 115 4.77 3.08 -11.24
CA GLU A 115 3.88 2.93 -12.40
C GLU A 115 3.18 1.57 -12.40
N GLN A 116 3.93 0.49 -12.17
CA GLN A 116 3.38 -0.86 -12.01
C GLN A 116 2.40 -0.94 -10.84
N SER A 117 2.74 -0.32 -9.70
CA SER A 117 1.87 -0.29 -8.52
C SER A 117 0.54 0.44 -8.78
N ILE A 118 0.58 1.54 -9.53
CA ILE A 118 -0.61 2.29 -9.98
C ILE A 118 -1.44 1.40 -10.91
N GLY A 119 -0.80 0.72 -11.87
CA GLY A 119 -1.45 -0.23 -12.78
C GLY A 119 -2.17 -1.35 -12.03
N ASN A 120 -1.48 -2.00 -11.10
CA ASN A 120 -2.03 -3.09 -10.28
C ASN A 120 -3.23 -2.61 -9.45
N ARG A 121 -3.14 -1.43 -8.84
CA ARG A 121 -4.25 -0.85 -8.08
C ARG A 121 -5.47 -0.58 -8.96
N ARG A 122 -5.25 -0.03 -10.18
CA ARG A 122 -6.33 0.22 -11.14
C ARG A 122 -6.99 -1.07 -11.60
N GLN A 123 -6.20 -2.08 -11.95
CA GLN A 123 -6.71 -3.40 -12.35
C GLN A 123 -7.52 -4.05 -11.24
N PHE A 124 -7.06 -3.98 -9.99
CA PHE A 124 -7.79 -4.51 -8.85
C PHE A 124 -9.14 -3.82 -8.65
N ILE A 125 -9.18 -2.49 -8.75
CA ILE A 125 -10.42 -1.71 -8.65
C ILE A 125 -11.39 -2.10 -9.77
N GLN A 126 -10.88 -2.20 -11.01
CA GLN A 126 -11.69 -2.59 -12.16
C GLN A 126 -12.23 -4.01 -12.05
N ALA A 127 -11.40 -4.97 -11.63
CA ALA A 127 -11.79 -6.36 -11.41
C ALA A 127 -12.84 -6.51 -10.30
N SER A 128 -12.80 -5.65 -9.28
CA SER A 128 -13.75 -5.68 -8.16
C SER A 128 -15.10 -5.05 -8.48
N LEU A 129 -15.14 -4.12 -9.46
CA LEU A 129 -16.36 -3.40 -9.81
C LEU A 129 -17.44 -4.33 -10.38
N TYR A 130 -17.06 -5.29 -11.21
CA TYR A 130 -18.01 -6.22 -11.84
C TYR A 130 -18.72 -7.15 -10.83
N PRO A 131 -18.01 -7.89 -9.94
CA PRO A 131 -18.63 -8.65 -8.88
C PRO A 131 -19.53 -7.79 -7.98
N LEU A 132 -19.08 -6.59 -7.63
CA LEU A 132 -19.85 -5.68 -6.77
C LEU A 132 -21.15 -5.22 -7.44
N ALA A 133 -21.11 -4.87 -8.73
CA ALA A 133 -22.28 -4.46 -9.48
C ALA A 133 -23.33 -5.58 -9.57
N ILE A 134 -22.90 -6.82 -9.82
CA ILE A 134 -23.80 -7.98 -9.88
C ILE A 134 -24.39 -8.29 -8.50
N LEU A 135 -23.58 -8.25 -7.44
CA LEU A 135 -24.07 -8.44 -6.08
C LEU A 135 -25.12 -7.39 -5.73
N LEU A 136 -24.84 -6.12 -5.98
CA LEU A 136 -25.79 -5.02 -5.74
C LEU A 136 -27.09 -5.23 -6.52
N PHE A 137 -27.00 -5.60 -7.80
CA PHE A 137 -28.17 -5.88 -8.63
C PHE A 137 -28.96 -7.09 -8.10
N SER A 138 -28.28 -8.18 -7.74
CA SER A 138 -28.89 -9.39 -7.20
C SER A 138 -29.61 -9.13 -5.87
N PHE A 139 -28.95 -8.47 -4.92
CA PHE A 139 -29.57 -8.06 -3.65
C PHE A 139 -30.72 -7.09 -3.86
N SER A 140 -30.59 -6.15 -4.79
CA SER A 140 -31.67 -5.21 -5.14
C SER A 140 -32.89 -5.94 -5.69
N LEU A 141 -32.70 -6.91 -6.60
CA LEU A 141 -33.78 -7.70 -7.18
C LEU A 141 -34.52 -8.54 -6.12
N VAL A 142 -33.78 -9.27 -5.30
CA VAL A 142 -34.34 -10.09 -4.21
C VAL A 142 -35.04 -9.20 -3.18
N GLY A 143 -34.42 -8.08 -2.82
CA GLY A 143 -35.00 -7.09 -1.93
C GLY A 143 -36.30 -6.53 -2.50
N MET A 144 -36.33 -6.09 -3.75
CA MET A 144 -37.53 -5.57 -4.41
C MET A 144 -38.66 -6.61 -4.41
N MET A 145 -38.37 -7.87 -4.74
CA MET A 145 -39.34 -8.96 -4.68
C MET A 145 -39.93 -9.14 -3.27
N ALA A 146 -39.08 -9.17 -2.24
CA ALA A 146 -39.55 -9.37 -0.87
C ALA A 146 -40.30 -8.15 -0.30
N PHE A 147 -39.84 -6.92 -0.57
CA PHE A 147 -40.44 -5.70 -0.03
C PHE A 147 -41.69 -5.24 -0.79
N VAL A 148 -41.81 -5.52 -2.09
CA VAL A 148 -42.94 -5.04 -2.90
C VAL A 148 -43.91 -6.16 -3.25
N LEU A 149 -43.41 -7.35 -3.58
CA LEU A 149 -44.27 -8.42 -4.08
C LEU A 149 -44.96 -9.17 -2.94
N LEU A 150 -44.22 -9.52 -1.89
CA LEU A 150 -44.74 -10.26 -0.74
C LEU A 150 -45.90 -9.55 0.01
N PRO A 151 -45.83 -8.24 0.34
CA PRO A 151 -46.95 -7.56 1.00
C PRO A 151 -48.19 -7.45 0.10
N LYS A 152 -48.03 -7.45 -1.23
CA LYS A 152 -49.18 -7.49 -2.16
C LYS A 152 -49.86 -8.86 -2.19
N LEU A 153 -49.15 -9.92 -1.83
CA LEU A 153 -49.73 -11.26 -1.71
C LEU A 153 -50.47 -11.47 -0.39
N HIS A 154 -50.09 -10.75 0.68
CA HIS A 154 -50.73 -10.84 2.00
C HIS A 154 -52.27 -10.76 2.00
N PRO A 155 -52.91 -9.73 1.39
CA PRO A 155 -54.38 -9.62 1.40
C PRO A 155 -55.07 -10.74 0.61
N ILE A 156 -54.37 -11.39 -0.33
CA ILE A 156 -54.91 -12.53 -1.09
C ILE A 156 -55.00 -13.75 -0.16
N PHE A 157 -53.98 -14.00 0.67
CA PHE A 157 -53.97 -15.11 1.63
C PHE A 157 -54.96 -14.92 2.79
N GLU A 158 -55.13 -13.69 3.29
CA GLU A 158 -56.16 -13.39 4.30
C GLU A 158 -57.58 -13.69 3.79
N GLY A 159 -57.84 -13.46 2.50
CA GLY A 159 -59.11 -13.79 1.85
C GLY A 159 -59.45 -15.29 1.84
N PHE A 160 -58.45 -16.17 2.02
CA PHE A 160 -58.64 -17.63 2.09
C PHE A 160 -58.76 -18.16 3.53
N GLN A 161 -58.68 -17.31 4.57
CA GLN A 161 -58.64 -17.72 5.99
C GLN A 161 -57.54 -18.76 6.33
N VAL A 162 -56.46 -18.79 5.54
CA VAL A 162 -55.32 -19.68 5.78
C VAL A 162 -54.14 -18.84 6.26
N ASP A 163 -53.63 -19.15 7.45
CA ASP A 163 -52.42 -18.53 7.97
C ASP A 163 -51.24 -18.73 7.00
N LEU A 164 -50.40 -17.71 6.83
CA LEU A 164 -49.24 -17.81 5.95
C LEU A 164 -48.39 -19.05 6.30
N PRO A 165 -48.09 -19.95 5.33
CA PRO A 165 -47.19 -21.07 5.56
C PRO A 165 -45.86 -20.61 6.17
N TRP A 166 -45.29 -21.41 7.06
CA TRP A 166 -44.03 -21.05 7.74
C TRP A 166 -42.86 -20.72 6.78
N PRO A 167 -42.75 -21.27 5.55
CA PRO A 167 -41.70 -20.89 4.62
C PRO A 167 -41.79 -19.42 4.17
N THR A 168 -42.99 -18.88 3.98
CA THR A 168 -43.19 -17.46 3.61
C THR A 168 -42.86 -16.52 4.78
N ARG A 169 -43.15 -16.91 6.02
CA ARG A 169 -42.75 -16.17 7.23
C ARG A 169 -41.23 -16.13 7.42
N LEU A 170 -40.55 -17.24 7.12
CA LEU A 170 -39.08 -17.32 7.14
C LEU A 170 -38.46 -16.34 6.13
N VAL A 171 -39.03 -16.24 4.93
CA VAL A 171 -38.56 -15.30 3.90
C VAL A 171 -38.78 -13.84 4.31
N MET A 172 -39.92 -13.50 4.94
CA MET A 172 -40.16 -12.16 5.49
C MET A 172 -39.15 -11.80 6.58
N TRP A 173 -38.88 -12.74 7.49
CA TRP A 173 -37.89 -12.58 8.53
C TRP A 173 -36.47 -12.40 7.96
N ALA A 174 -36.07 -13.24 7.00
CA ALA A 174 -34.77 -13.14 6.33
C ALA A 174 -34.60 -11.84 5.52
N SER A 175 -35.66 -11.38 4.84
CA SER A 175 -35.66 -10.09 4.13
C SER A 175 -35.46 -8.91 5.07
N SER A 176 -36.02 -8.99 6.28
CA SER A 176 -35.81 -7.99 7.33
C SER A 176 -34.42 -8.04 7.97
N LEU A 177 -33.49 -8.86 7.48
CA LEU A 177 -32.08 -8.86 7.90
C LEU A 177 -31.16 -8.30 6.82
N VAL A 178 -31.59 -8.27 5.56
CA VAL A 178 -30.77 -7.85 4.42
C VAL A 178 -30.22 -6.42 4.59
N PRO A 179 -31.02 -5.39 4.96
CA PRO A 179 -30.48 -4.04 5.20
C PRO A 179 -29.42 -4.01 6.31
N TRP A 180 -29.63 -4.73 7.41
CA TRP A 180 -28.72 -4.80 8.55
C TRP A 180 -27.44 -5.55 8.22
N LEU A 181 -27.52 -6.63 7.43
CA LEU A 181 -26.36 -7.38 6.93
C LEU A 181 -25.52 -6.56 5.95
N VAL A 182 -26.15 -5.82 5.04
CA VAL A 182 -25.44 -4.92 4.11
C VAL A 182 -24.76 -3.80 4.88
N LEU A 183 -25.42 -3.21 5.87
CA LEU A 183 -24.86 -2.15 6.71
C LEU A 183 -23.71 -2.69 7.58
N LEU A 184 -23.84 -3.90 8.14
CA LEU A 184 -22.75 -4.60 8.83
C LEU A 184 -21.57 -4.92 7.90
N ALA A 185 -21.83 -5.34 6.66
CA ALA A 185 -20.78 -5.62 5.68
C ALA A 185 -20.03 -4.34 5.31
N ILE A 186 -20.73 -3.23 5.05
CA ILE A 186 -20.13 -1.93 4.77
C ILE A 186 -19.33 -1.44 5.98
N CYS A 187 -19.89 -1.54 7.19
CA CYS A 187 -19.22 -1.13 8.42
C CYS A 187 -18.02 -2.02 8.74
N GLY A 188 -18.11 -3.33 8.49
CA GLY A 188 -17.02 -4.30 8.64
C GLY A 188 -15.88 -4.07 7.65
N VAL A 189 -16.20 -3.77 6.38
CA VAL A 189 -15.20 -3.37 5.38
C VAL A 189 -14.56 -2.04 5.78
N PHE A 190 -15.34 -1.05 6.21
CA PHE A 190 -14.83 0.27 6.58
C PHE A 190 -13.92 0.21 7.82
N THR A 191 -14.36 -0.51 8.87
CA THR A 191 -13.56 -0.74 10.08
C THR A 191 -12.33 -1.60 9.80
N GLY A 192 -12.43 -2.63 8.95
CA GLY A 192 -11.30 -3.45 8.51
C GLY A 192 -10.25 -2.66 7.73
N LEU A 193 -10.68 -1.82 6.77
CA LEU A 193 -9.79 -0.96 6.00
C LEU A 193 -9.08 0.06 6.89
N ILE A 194 -9.79 0.66 7.85
CA ILE A 194 -9.21 1.62 8.81
C ILE A 194 -8.27 0.91 9.78
N ALA A 195 -8.62 -0.29 10.28
CA ALA A 195 -7.80 -1.07 11.21
C ALA A 195 -6.47 -1.50 10.57
N ILE A 196 -6.50 -1.93 9.30
CA ILE A 196 -5.29 -2.27 8.53
C ILE A 196 -4.41 -1.04 8.31
N ARG A 197 -5.00 0.14 8.11
CA ARG A 197 -4.25 1.39 7.89
C ARG A 197 -3.67 2.00 9.16
N LYS A 198 -4.40 1.97 10.28
CA LYS A 198 -4.02 2.71 11.50
C LYS A 198 -3.21 1.90 12.51
N ASN A 199 -3.29 0.57 12.52
CA ASN A 199 -2.63 -0.24 13.53
C ASN A 199 -1.62 -1.24 12.94
N PRO A 200 -0.30 -1.00 13.08
CA PRO A 200 0.72 -1.97 12.66
C PRO A 200 0.60 -3.33 13.36
N GLN A 201 -0.04 -3.41 14.53
CA GLN A 201 -0.28 -4.68 15.25
C GLN A 201 -1.29 -5.61 14.55
N TRP A 202 -2.22 -5.06 13.76
CA TRP A 202 -3.18 -5.86 12.99
C TRP A 202 -2.52 -6.61 11.84
N HIS A 203 -1.34 -6.18 11.37
CA HIS A 203 -0.55 -6.96 10.42
C HIS A 203 -0.22 -8.33 11.01
N ARG A 204 0.17 -8.41 12.30
CA ARG A 204 0.51 -9.67 12.98
C ARG A 204 -0.68 -10.63 13.08
N VAL A 205 -1.88 -10.10 13.31
CA VAL A 205 -3.13 -10.87 13.35
C VAL A 205 -3.53 -11.33 11.95
N LEU A 206 -3.37 -10.48 10.93
CA LEU A 206 -3.67 -10.80 9.54
C LEU A 206 -2.78 -11.93 9.00
N TYR A 207 -1.50 -11.95 9.39
CA TYR A 207 -0.55 -13.04 9.11
C TYR A 207 -0.86 -14.35 9.87
N SER A 208 -1.76 -14.33 10.85
CA SER A 208 -2.15 -15.55 11.60
C SER A 208 -3.24 -16.35 10.90
N ILE A 209 -3.89 -15.79 9.89
CA ILE A 209 -4.91 -16.49 9.09
C ILE A 209 -4.19 -17.27 7.97
N PRO A 210 -4.23 -18.63 7.96
CA PRO A 210 -3.39 -19.44 7.06
C PRO A 210 -3.64 -19.18 5.57
N LEU A 211 -4.87 -18.80 5.18
CA LEU A 211 -5.20 -18.47 3.79
C LEU A 211 -4.68 -17.09 3.35
N LEU A 212 -4.66 -16.11 4.26
CA LEU A 212 -4.13 -14.77 3.97
C LEU A 212 -2.60 -14.73 4.09
N ALA A 213 -2.02 -15.54 4.98
CA ALA A 213 -0.59 -15.63 5.18
C ALA A 213 0.15 -16.10 3.91
N SER A 214 -0.40 -17.06 3.18
CA SER A 214 0.18 -17.53 1.91
C SER A 214 0.14 -16.45 0.82
N ILE A 215 -0.97 -15.71 0.71
CA ILE A 215 -1.13 -14.61 -0.25
C ILE A 215 -0.19 -13.45 0.07
N LEU A 216 -0.12 -13.04 1.35
CA LEU A 216 0.76 -11.95 1.77
C LEU A 216 2.24 -12.34 1.61
N ARG A 217 2.60 -13.60 1.88
CA ARG A 217 3.97 -14.11 1.66
C ARG A 217 4.35 -14.06 0.18
N GLN A 218 3.49 -14.52 -0.72
CA GLN A 218 3.74 -14.44 -2.16
C GLN A 218 3.93 -12.98 -2.62
N ARG A 219 3.11 -12.07 -2.12
CA ARG A 219 3.25 -10.63 -2.39
C ARG A 219 4.57 -10.08 -1.87
N SER A 220 4.91 -10.35 -0.61
CA SER A 220 6.17 -9.90 -0.01
C SER A 220 7.39 -10.44 -0.75
N LEU A 221 7.37 -11.71 -1.17
CA LEU A 221 8.45 -12.29 -1.99
C LEU A 221 8.55 -11.61 -3.36
N GLY A 222 7.43 -11.27 -3.98
CA GLY A 222 7.40 -10.51 -5.24
C GLY A 222 7.97 -9.11 -5.09
N GLU A 223 7.57 -8.38 -4.05
CA GLU A 223 8.09 -7.05 -3.70
C GLU A 223 9.61 -7.13 -3.42
N LEU A 224 10.06 -8.04 -2.56
CA LEU A 224 11.48 -8.24 -2.24
C LEU A 224 12.31 -8.65 -3.45
N SER A 225 11.77 -9.47 -4.35
CA SER A 225 12.44 -9.85 -5.60
C SER A 225 12.57 -8.67 -6.55
N ALA A 226 11.53 -7.83 -6.63
CA ALA A 226 11.59 -6.59 -7.39
C ALA A 226 12.67 -5.68 -6.82
N SER A 227 12.68 -5.43 -5.50
CA SER A 227 13.70 -4.63 -4.80
C SER A 227 15.10 -5.20 -5.02
N LEU A 228 15.29 -6.52 -4.89
CA LEU A 228 16.56 -7.20 -5.18
C LEU A 228 17.03 -6.94 -6.62
N SER A 229 16.12 -7.02 -7.60
CA SER A 229 16.43 -6.70 -8.99
C SER A 229 16.91 -5.25 -9.16
N ILE A 230 16.31 -4.28 -8.44
CA ILE A 230 16.77 -2.89 -8.44
C ILE A 230 18.19 -2.79 -7.88
N LEU A 231 18.41 -3.37 -6.70
CA LEU A 231 19.69 -3.31 -5.98
C LEU A 231 20.82 -3.93 -6.81
N VAL A 232 20.58 -5.12 -7.39
CA VAL A 232 21.55 -5.83 -8.23
C VAL A 232 21.80 -5.06 -9.54
N SER A 233 20.77 -4.51 -10.17
CA SER A 233 20.93 -3.70 -11.39
C SER A 233 21.71 -2.41 -11.13
N ALA A 234 21.56 -1.82 -9.94
CA ALA A 234 22.37 -0.71 -9.47
C ALA A 234 23.82 -1.12 -9.14
N GLY A 235 24.13 -2.41 -9.08
CA GLY A 235 25.46 -2.94 -8.77
C GLY A 235 25.75 -3.00 -7.28
N ALA A 236 24.73 -3.07 -6.43
CA ALA A 236 24.93 -3.42 -5.03
C ALA A 236 25.54 -4.83 -4.90
N ARG A 237 26.40 -5.00 -3.91
CA ARG A 237 26.87 -6.34 -3.52
C ARG A 237 25.72 -7.12 -2.88
N LEU A 238 25.65 -8.42 -3.16
CA LEU A 238 24.57 -9.27 -2.66
C LEU A 238 24.47 -9.26 -1.12
N ASP A 239 25.58 -9.23 -0.39
CA ASP A 239 25.59 -9.17 1.08
C ASP A 239 24.86 -7.93 1.63
N HIS A 240 25.01 -6.80 0.94
CA HIS A 240 24.36 -5.55 1.30
C HIS A 240 22.92 -5.51 0.81
N SER A 241 22.62 -6.05 -0.37
CA SER A 241 21.25 -6.17 -0.86
C SER A 241 20.37 -6.98 0.09
N PHE A 242 20.84 -8.16 0.52
CA PHE A 242 20.09 -9.00 1.47
C PHE A 242 19.97 -8.37 2.88
N LEU A 243 20.89 -7.50 3.29
CA LEU A 243 20.73 -6.70 4.52
C LEU A 243 19.55 -5.75 4.41
N LEU A 244 19.51 -4.94 3.35
CA LEU A 244 18.45 -3.95 3.14
C LEU A 244 17.07 -4.63 3.01
N LEU A 245 17.00 -5.76 2.32
CA LEU A 245 15.78 -6.55 2.19
C LEU A 245 15.32 -7.11 3.55
N ALA A 246 16.24 -7.58 4.39
CA ALA A 246 15.91 -8.09 5.72
C ALA A 246 15.40 -6.99 6.66
N GLU A 247 15.94 -5.77 6.57
CA GLU A 247 15.47 -4.61 7.35
C GLU A 247 14.06 -4.15 6.93
N GLN A 248 13.67 -4.41 5.68
CA GLN A 248 12.38 -4.00 5.11
C GLN A 248 11.29 -5.08 5.22
N ALA A 249 11.65 -6.35 5.41
CA ALA A 249 10.70 -7.45 5.44
C ALA A 249 9.71 -7.32 6.61
N PRO A 250 8.38 -7.27 6.36
CA PRO A 250 7.37 -7.16 7.41
C PRO A 250 7.13 -8.49 8.15
N ASP A 251 7.42 -9.63 7.52
CA ASP A 251 7.30 -10.96 8.10
C ASP A 251 8.61 -11.34 8.84
N PRO A 252 8.57 -11.59 10.17
CA PRO A 252 9.73 -12.03 10.94
C PRO A 252 10.39 -13.31 10.38
N ALA A 253 9.60 -14.22 9.79
CA ALA A 253 10.12 -15.45 9.20
C ALA A 253 10.96 -15.14 7.94
N ILE A 254 10.47 -14.23 7.09
CA ILE A 254 11.21 -13.79 5.90
C ILE A 254 12.46 -13.01 6.30
N GLN A 255 12.37 -12.14 7.31
CA GLN A 255 13.52 -11.39 7.83
C GLN A 255 14.63 -12.32 8.33
N LEU A 256 14.28 -13.36 9.09
CA LEU A 256 15.25 -14.37 9.57
C LEU A 256 15.91 -15.12 8.40
N ALA A 257 15.11 -15.56 7.43
CA ALA A 257 15.62 -16.33 6.30
C ALA A 257 16.53 -15.48 5.39
N LEU A 258 16.18 -14.21 5.11
CA LEU A 258 17.06 -13.27 4.40
C LEU A 258 18.37 -13.01 5.15
N THR A 259 18.32 -12.91 6.47
CA THR A 259 19.51 -12.73 7.31
C THR A 259 20.44 -13.95 7.28
N ARG A 260 19.87 -15.15 7.20
CA ARG A 260 20.63 -16.41 7.03
C ARG A 260 21.25 -16.50 5.64
N ILE A 261 20.50 -16.20 4.58
CA ILE A 261 21.01 -16.13 3.21
C ILE A 261 22.20 -15.17 3.13
N ARG A 262 22.06 -13.95 3.70
CA ARG A 262 23.16 -12.99 3.81
C ARG A 262 24.40 -13.58 4.47
N THR A 263 24.21 -14.31 5.57
CA THR A 263 25.31 -14.94 6.32
C THR A 263 26.02 -16.00 5.47
N ARG A 264 25.28 -16.81 4.70
CA ARG A 264 25.86 -17.80 3.77
C ARG A 264 26.63 -17.14 2.63
N LEU A 265 26.07 -16.08 2.03
CA LEU A 265 26.77 -15.32 0.98
C LEU A 265 28.09 -14.70 1.50
N ARG A 266 28.10 -14.20 2.74
CA ARG A 266 29.34 -13.71 3.39
C ARG A 266 30.38 -14.81 3.62
N ASN A 267 29.93 -16.06 3.80
CA ASN A 267 30.79 -17.21 3.98
C ASN A 267 31.25 -17.83 2.65
N GLY A 268 30.90 -17.24 1.51
CA GLY A 268 31.36 -17.66 0.18
C GLY A 268 30.47 -18.68 -0.54
N TYR A 269 29.32 -19.04 0.03
CA TYR A 269 28.36 -19.91 -0.64
C TYR A 269 27.71 -19.20 -1.85
N SER A 270 27.32 -19.98 -2.86
CA SER A 270 26.65 -19.44 -4.04
C SER A 270 25.22 -18.98 -3.72
N LEU A 271 24.67 -18.08 -4.55
CA LEU A 271 23.29 -17.61 -4.37
C LEU A 271 22.24 -18.75 -4.51
N PRO A 272 22.29 -19.63 -5.51
CA PRO A 272 21.36 -20.75 -5.62
C PRO A 272 21.39 -21.66 -4.39
N GLU A 273 22.59 -22.05 -3.96
CA GLU A 273 22.78 -22.90 -2.77
C GLU A 273 22.28 -22.23 -1.49
N SER A 274 22.44 -20.91 -1.37
CA SER A 274 21.93 -20.16 -0.22
C SER A 274 20.41 -20.05 -0.22
N LEU A 275 19.78 -19.99 -1.39
CA LEU A 275 18.32 -19.95 -1.55
C LEU A 275 17.69 -21.32 -1.33
N GLU A 276 18.27 -22.40 -1.85
CA GLU A 276 17.79 -23.78 -1.64
C GLU A 276 17.86 -24.20 -0.16
N ALA A 277 18.79 -23.63 0.61
CA ALA A 277 18.91 -23.91 2.03
C ALA A 277 17.77 -23.29 2.88
N GLU A 278 16.98 -22.36 2.33
CA GLU A 278 15.85 -21.74 3.01
C GLU A 278 14.55 -22.04 2.24
N ASP A 279 13.54 -22.53 2.96
CA ASP A 279 12.25 -22.95 2.41
C ASP A 279 11.32 -21.74 2.13
N LEU A 280 11.88 -20.70 1.50
CA LEU A 280 11.25 -19.41 1.26
C LEU A 280 10.48 -19.36 -0.07
N ILE A 281 10.90 -20.14 -1.06
CA ILE A 281 10.32 -20.14 -2.40
C ILE A 281 9.36 -21.33 -2.48
N PRO A 282 8.03 -21.11 -2.44
CA PRO A 282 7.10 -22.21 -2.71
C PRO A 282 7.36 -22.76 -4.13
N GLN A 283 7.47 -24.08 -4.23
CA GLN A 283 7.64 -24.80 -5.51
C GLN A 283 6.44 -24.59 -6.44
#